data_AF-A0A9R1BX53-F1
#
_entry.id   AF-A0A9R1BX53-F1
#
_cell.length_a   1.000
_cell.length_b   1.000
_cell.length_c   1.000
_cell.angle_alpha   90.00
_cell.angle_beta   90.00
_cell.angle_gamma   90.00
#
_symmetry.space_group_name_H-M   'P 1'
#
loop_
_entity.id
_entity.type
_entity.pdbx_description
1 polymer ?
#
loop_
_entity_poly.entity_id
_entity_poly.type
_entity_poly.pdbx_seq_one_letter_code
_entity_poly.pdbx_strand_id
1 'polypeptide(L)'
;MPRPKAERPVPPPACRRSLAAGGLGLAAAAYVGVDYLSRTSPSLHGRLQPAIWAALALATAARAPFYRRWDAEIRAAPWFLAAMIFMFAALLCEAISVRFVSSVLGLRWHRSTAPLPDTGQWLLLALNERLPRTVVYLLRAHIISLHHYLMLFIMLGFSAFFDCIKGPGLGIGTRYMFAMAVGRFLRTITFVSTILPSARPWCAAARYKIPDHPHAWAQKYYAPYASDPRAIRRVILVDMPYAIVQNYSDHYRPDWAHMSFLIDILRPSAGEGPSWYHLVNKAGGGCNDLIYSGHMFVAVLTAMAWTEAYGGWISVGIWFLVLHSAQREIRERYHYSADCVVAIYVGILLWRVTGFIWSTRDSDQARRLAKLDEVQNRLFHAAKDSDIDEIRGLLNEVEMAGQPKKTFSQGVILSFAAFMITFTLLFALLAFSLTSNG
;
A
#
# COMPACT_ATOMS: atom_id res chain seq x y z
N MET A 1 30.34 -53.26 -8.26
CA MET A 1 29.94 -52.44 -7.10
C MET A 1 29.36 -51.13 -7.60
N PRO A 2 28.11 -50.76 -7.25
CA PRO A 2 27.55 -49.49 -7.68
C PRO A 2 28.11 -48.33 -6.86
N ARG A 3 28.44 -47.23 -7.53
CA ARG A 3 28.93 -45.97 -6.92
C ARG A 3 27.86 -45.40 -5.97
N PRO A 4 28.24 -44.85 -4.81
CA PRO A 4 27.29 -44.17 -3.94
C PRO A 4 26.75 -42.92 -4.65
N LYS A 5 25.42 -42.75 -4.64
CA LYS A 5 24.74 -41.53 -5.09
C LYS A 5 25.15 -40.39 -4.14
N ALA A 6 25.66 -39.30 -4.70
CA ALA A 6 25.92 -38.07 -3.97
C ALA A 6 24.63 -37.60 -3.27
N GLU A 7 24.69 -37.43 -1.95
CA GLU A 7 23.64 -36.80 -1.17
C GLU A 7 23.42 -35.38 -1.70
N ARG A 8 22.15 -35.03 -1.96
CA ARG A 8 21.79 -33.63 -2.24
C ARG A 8 22.18 -32.78 -1.03
N PRO A 9 22.82 -31.62 -1.21
CA PRO A 9 23.12 -30.74 -0.10
C PRO A 9 21.81 -30.33 0.57
N VAL A 10 21.69 -30.68 1.85
CA VAL A 10 20.64 -30.19 2.73
C VAL A 10 20.73 -28.67 2.72
N PRO A 11 19.62 -27.93 2.45
CA PRO A 11 19.66 -26.48 2.51
C PRO A 11 20.13 -26.06 3.91
N PRO A 12 21.03 -25.08 4.04
CA PRO A 12 21.53 -24.67 5.34
C PRO A 12 20.34 -24.30 6.23
N PRO A 13 20.33 -24.72 7.51
CA PRO A 13 19.26 -24.39 8.41
C PRO A 13 19.09 -22.88 8.41
N ALA A 14 17.84 -22.42 8.21
CA ALA A 14 17.48 -21.02 8.27
C ALA A 14 18.17 -20.40 9.49
N CYS A 15 19.12 -19.51 9.21
CA CYS A 15 20.00 -18.90 10.19
C CYS A 15 19.17 -18.49 11.41
N ARG A 16 19.36 -19.19 12.54
CA ARG A 16 18.91 -18.75 13.87
C ARG A 16 19.62 -17.42 14.15
N ARG A 17 19.09 -16.32 13.61
CA ARG A 17 19.52 -14.98 13.99
C ARG A 17 18.99 -14.71 15.38
N SER A 18 19.90 -14.25 16.23
CA SER A 18 19.72 -14.08 17.66
C SER A 18 18.46 -13.27 17.99
N LEU A 19 17.91 -13.52 19.18
CA LEU A 19 16.87 -12.71 19.82
C LEU A 19 17.16 -11.19 19.86
N ALA A 20 18.36 -10.73 19.49
CA ALA A 20 18.71 -9.32 19.39
C ALA A 20 18.02 -8.58 18.21
N ALA A 21 17.43 -9.29 17.25
CA ALA A 21 16.67 -8.70 16.13
C ALA A 21 15.21 -8.31 16.47
N GLY A 22 14.80 -8.43 17.74
CA GLY A 22 13.42 -8.18 18.20
C GLY A 22 13.02 -6.71 18.45
N GLY A 23 13.95 -5.76 18.29
CA GLY A 23 13.73 -4.35 18.66
C GLY A 23 12.62 -3.65 17.87
N LEU A 24 12.53 -3.88 16.55
CA LEU A 24 11.49 -3.23 15.73
C LEU A 24 10.10 -3.76 16.05
N GLY A 25 9.95 -5.06 16.31
CA GLY A 25 8.65 -5.64 16.69
C GLY A 25 8.12 -5.08 18.00
N LEU A 26 9.00 -4.90 18.99
CA LEU A 26 8.68 -4.22 20.26
C LEU A 26 8.35 -2.75 20.05
N ALA A 27 9.11 -2.03 19.22
CA ALA A 27 8.81 -0.63 18.90
C ALA A 27 7.48 -0.46 18.16
N ALA A 28 7.16 -1.36 17.23
CA ALA A 28 5.89 -1.41 16.52
C ALA A 28 4.72 -1.73 17.47
N ALA A 29 4.88 -2.72 18.35
CA ALA A 29 3.88 -3.04 19.36
C ALA A 29 3.68 -1.89 20.36
N ALA A 30 4.75 -1.23 20.77
CA ALA A 30 4.71 -0.05 21.64
C ALA A 30 4.01 1.13 20.95
N TYR A 31 4.26 1.36 19.66
CA TYR A 31 3.57 2.39 18.88
C TYR A 31 2.06 2.14 18.83
N VAL A 32 1.63 0.93 18.44
CA VAL A 32 0.20 0.57 18.40
C VAL A 32 -0.43 0.65 19.79
N GLY A 33 0.29 0.21 20.84
CA GLY A 33 -0.18 0.30 22.22
C GLY A 33 -0.35 1.74 22.72
N VAL A 34 0.61 2.62 22.43
CA VAL A 34 0.55 4.04 22.82
C VAL A 34 -0.46 4.83 21.99
N ASP A 35 -0.69 4.48 20.73
CA ASP A 35 -1.79 5.07 19.97
C ASP A 35 -3.14 4.62 20.52
N TYR A 36 -3.28 3.38 20.96
CA TYR A 36 -4.50 2.93 21.65
C TYR A 36 -4.77 3.71 22.95
N LEU A 37 -3.71 4.20 23.63
CA LEU A 37 -3.86 5.10 24.78
C LEU A 37 -4.52 6.44 24.42
N SER A 38 -4.53 6.87 23.15
CA SER A 38 -5.28 8.07 22.74
C SER A 38 -6.76 7.99 23.11
N ARG A 39 -7.33 6.78 23.10
CA ARG A 39 -8.75 6.53 23.37
C ARG A 39 -9.06 6.29 24.83
N THR A 40 -8.12 5.70 25.56
CA THR A 40 -8.31 5.31 26.96
C THR A 40 -7.78 6.38 27.93
N SER A 41 -6.69 7.08 27.57
CA SER A 41 -6.05 8.12 28.38
C SER A 41 -5.30 9.16 27.51
N PRO A 42 -6.00 10.20 27.01
CA PRO A 42 -5.44 11.22 26.12
C PRO A 42 -4.21 11.96 26.68
N SER A 43 -4.18 12.18 28.01
CA SER A 43 -3.08 12.88 28.69
C SER A 43 -1.75 12.11 28.67
N LEU A 44 -1.81 10.77 28.76
CA LEU A 44 -0.64 9.89 28.67
C LEU A 44 -0.16 9.79 27.22
N HIS A 45 -1.09 9.67 26.27
CA HIS A 45 -0.80 9.62 24.85
C HIS A 45 -0.04 10.86 24.38
N GLY A 46 -0.51 12.06 24.76
CA GLY A 46 0.14 13.33 24.38
C GLY A 46 1.58 13.50 24.90
N ARG A 47 2.00 12.71 25.90
CA ARG A 47 3.39 12.70 26.39
C ARG A 47 4.22 11.54 25.80
N LEU A 48 3.63 10.35 25.71
CA LEU A 48 4.32 9.14 25.30
C LEU A 48 4.57 9.07 23.80
N GLN A 49 3.63 9.51 22.96
CA GLN A 49 3.79 9.45 21.51
C GLN A 49 4.94 10.34 21.02
N PRO A 50 5.05 11.62 21.42
CA PRO A 50 6.21 12.44 21.04
C PRO A 50 7.52 11.87 21.59
N ALA A 51 7.53 11.31 22.80
CA ALA A 51 8.72 10.71 23.40
C ALA A 51 9.21 9.47 22.61
N ILE A 52 8.31 8.59 22.19
CA ILE A 52 8.64 7.43 21.36
C ILE A 52 9.22 7.89 20.02
N TRP A 53 8.59 8.86 19.36
CA TRP A 53 9.07 9.38 18.09
C TRP A 53 10.39 10.12 18.22
N ALA A 54 10.59 10.91 19.26
CA ALA A 54 11.87 11.57 19.54
C ALA A 54 12.98 10.54 19.78
N ALA A 55 12.70 9.47 20.54
CA ALA A 55 13.66 8.40 20.77
C ALA A 55 14.01 7.66 19.46
N LEU A 56 13.02 7.34 18.62
CA LEU A 56 13.22 6.70 17.33
C LEU A 56 13.99 7.61 16.35
N ALA A 57 13.66 8.90 16.31
CA ALA A 57 14.34 9.89 15.48
C ALA A 57 15.79 10.07 15.91
N LEU A 58 16.05 10.18 17.22
CA LEU A 58 17.40 10.29 17.76
C LEU A 58 18.24 9.04 17.50
N ALA A 59 17.66 7.85 17.69
CA ALA A 59 18.32 6.58 17.39
C ALA A 59 18.67 6.46 15.90
N THR A 60 17.76 6.90 15.03
CA THR A 60 17.97 6.92 13.57
C THR A 60 19.07 7.92 13.20
N ALA A 61 19.03 9.14 13.73
CA ALA A 61 20.02 10.18 13.47
C ALA A 61 21.42 9.78 13.97
N ALA A 62 21.51 9.12 15.12
CA ALA A 62 22.78 8.60 15.65
C ALA A 62 23.36 7.48 14.79
N ARG A 63 22.52 6.65 14.17
CA ARG A 63 22.95 5.47 13.40
C ARG A 63 23.21 5.79 11.92
N ALA A 64 22.56 6.80 11.36
CA ALA A 64 22.64 7.14 9.95
C ALA A 64 24.08 7.44 9.43
N PRO A 65 24.98 8.11 10.18
CA PRO A 65 26.38 8.32 9.74
C PRO A 65 27.18 7.02 9.62
N PHE A 66 26.82 5.99 10.40
CA PHE A 66 27.51 4.69 10.42
C PHE A 66 26.89 3.67 9.46
N TYR A 67 25.87 4.07 8.70
CA TYR A 67 25.19 3.17 7.78
C TYR A 67 26.07 2.83 6.58
N ARG A 68 26.35 1.54 6.40
CA ARG A 68 27.32 1.05 5.41
C ARG A 68 26.78 0.99 3.97
N ARG A 69 25.46 1.06 3.78
CA ARG A 69 24.79 0.76 2.51
C ARG A 69 24.23 1.98 1.78
N TRP A 70 24.80 3.16 2.04
CA TRP A 70 24.38 4.40 1.36
C TRP A 70 24.51 4.36 -0.16
N ASP A 71 25.50 3.62 -0.68
CA ASP A 71 25.68 3.36 -2.11
C ASP A 71 24.45 2.68 -2.75
N ALA A 72 23.84 1.73 -2.03
CA ALA A 72 22.64 1.04 -2.45
C ALA A 72 21.38 1.93 -2.35
N GLU A 73 21.30 2.81 -1.34
CA GLU A 73 20.20 3.78 -1.22
C GLU A 73 20.20 4.79 -2.36
N ILE A 74 21.38 5.33 -2.73
CA ILE A 74 21.53 6.28 -3.84
C ILE A 74 21.03 5.65 -5.15
N ARG A 75 21.35 4.37 -5.38
CA ARG A 75 20.89 3.64 -6.57
C ARG A 75 19.38 3.41 -6.57
N ALA A 76 18.77 3.24 -5.40
CA ALA A 76 17.33 3.04 -5.24
C ALA A 76 16.52 4.34 -5.30
N ALA A 77 17.13 5.49 -4.98
CA ALA A 77 16.49 6.80 -4.92
C ALA A 77 15.72 7.22 -6.19
N PRO A 78 16.27 7.14 -7.42
CA PRO A 78 15.51 7.53 -8.62
C PRO A 78 14.27 6.66 -8.84
N TRP A 79 14.37 5.36 -8.57
CA TRP A 79 13.22 4.45 -8.66
C TRP A 79 12.19 4.74 -7.59
N PHE A 80 12.62 5.10 -6.38
CA PHE A 80 11.73 5.54 -5.31
C PHE A 80 10.95 6.80 -5.70
N LEU A 81 11.64 7.80 -6.26
CA LEU A 81 11.02 9.03 -6.74
C LEU A 81 10.03 8.76 -7.89
N ALA A 82 10.38 7.90 -8.85
CA ALA A 82 9.49 7.51 -9.93
C ALA A 82 8.24 6.79 -9.39
N ALA A 83 8.40 5.84 -8.45
CA ALA A 83 7.28 5.15 -7.81
C ALA A 83 6.39 6.12 -7.01
N MET A 84 6.98 7.12 -6.36
CA MET A 84 6.26 8.15 -5.63
C MET A 84 5.44 9.05 -6.56
N ILE A 85 6.01 9.50 -7.69
CA ILE A 85 5.28 10.27 -8.71
C ILE A 85 4.12 9.44 -9.26
N PHE A 86 4.36 8.16 -9.58
CA PHE A 86 3.32 7.26 -10.06
C PHE A 86 2.19 7.07 -9.03
N MET A 87 2.54 6.93 -7.74
CA MET A 87 1.58 6.87 -6.65
C MET A 87 0.73 8.15 -6.54
N PHE A 88 1.34 9.34 -6.65
CA PHE A 88 0.60 10.61 -6.64
C PHE A 88 -0.34 10.74 -7.85
N ALA A 89 0.11 10.32 -9.03
CA ALA A 89 -0.73 10.30 -10.22
C ALA A 89 -1.92 9.33 -10.05
N ALA A 90 -1.69 8.15 -9.47
CA ALA A 90 -2.75 7.19 -9.16
C ALA A 90 -3.76 7.75 -8.14
N LEU A 91 -3.29 8.44 -7.08
CA LEU A 91 -4.16 9.11 -6.11
C LEU A 91 -5.01 10.22 -6.74
N LEU A 92 -4.42 11.03 -7.62
CA LEU A 92 -5.16 12.07 -8.34
C LEU A 92 -6.22 11.46 -9.25
N CYS A 93 -5.87 10.41 -10.00
CA CYS A 93 -6.79 9.66 -10.84
C CYS A 93 -7.94 9.07 -10.02
N GLU A 94 -7.65 8.47 -8.87
CA GLU A 94 -8.66 7.93 -7.95
C GLU A 94 -9.59 9.02 -7.41
N ALA A 95 -9.06 10.17 -6.98
CA ALA A 95 -9.87 11.25 -6.42
C ALA A 95 -10.86 11.82 -7.46
N ILE A 96 -10.41 12.02 -8.70
CA ILE A 96 -11.27 12.44 -9.82
C ILE A 96 -12.33 11.37 -10.10
N SER A 97 -11.92 10.10 -10.16
CA SER A 97 -12.78 8.96 -10.43
C SER A 97 -13.86 8.74 -9.37
N VAL A 98 -13.50 8.87 -8.09
CA VAL A 98 -14.43 8.82 -6.94
C VAL A 98 -15.49 9.89 -7.06
N ARG A 99 -15.10 11.12 -7.40
CA ARG A 99 -16.05 12.21 -7.59
C ARG A 99 -16.97 11.94 -8.78
N PHE A 100 -16.42 11.49 -9.91
CA PHE A 100 -17.18 11.11 -11.09
C PHE A 100 -18.24 10.05 -10.79
N VAL A 101 -17.82 8.90 -10.26
CA VAL A 101 -18.72 7.77 -9.97
C VAL A 101 -19.76 8.14 -8.91
N SER A 102 -19.42 8.98 -7.93
CA SER A 102 -20.38 9.47 -6.95
C SER A 102 -21.40 10.41 -7.57
N SER A 103 -20.99 11.31 -8.48
CA SER A 103 -21.84 12.34 -9.07
C SER A 103 -22.66 11.86 -10.27
N VAL A 104 -22.23 10.82 -10.99
CA VAL A 104 -22.85 10.35 -12.23
C VAL A 104 -24.24 9.76 -12.01
N LEU A 105 -24.46 9.08 -10.88
CA LEU A 105 -25.76 8.47 -10.54
C LEU A 105 -26.69 9.41 -9.74
N GLY A 106 -26.16 10.50 -9.18
CA GLY A 106 -26.90 11.48 -8.38
C GLY A 106 -27.26 10.98 -6.98
N LEU A 107 -27.65 11.90 -6.07
CA LEU A 107 -28.00 11.53 -4.67
C LEU A 107 -29.20 10.61 -4.57
N ARG A 108 -30.18 10.74 -5.48
CA ARG A 108 -31.40 9.93 -5.41
C ARG A 108 -31.08 8.45 -5.51
N TRP A 109 -30.21 8.07 -6.44
CA TRP A 109 -29.80 6.67 -6.61
C TRP A 109 -29.10 6.13 -5.37
N HIS A 110 -28.19 6.91 -4.75
CA HIS A 110 -27.49 6.49 -3.52
C HIS A 110 -28.44 6.23 -2.36
N ARG A 111 -29.52 7.02 -2.24
CA ARG A 111 -30.52 6.87 -1.17
C ARG A 111 -31.51 5.75 -1.42
N SER A 112 -31.93 5.56 -2.67
CA SER A 112 -33.01 4.62 -3.01
C SER A 112 -32.55 3.22 -3.36
N THR A 113 -31.27 3.03 -3.71
CA THR A 113 -30.75 1.73 -4.13
C THR A 113 -30.40 0.90 -2.91
N ALA A 114 -30.99 -0.29 -2.81
CA ALA A 114 -30.67 -1.24 -1.76
C ALA A 114 -29.23 -1.76 -1.89
N PRO A 115 -28.50 -1.96 -0.77
CA PRO A 115 -27.20 -2.60 -0.80
C PRO A 115 -27.32 -4.05 -1.28
N LEU A 116 -26.22 -4.59 -1.82
CA LEU A 116 -26.16 -5.98 -2.25
C LEU A 116 -26.25 -6.93 -1.04
N PRO A 117 -26.81 -8.14 -1.22
CA PRO A 117 -26.84 -9.14 -0.17
C PRO A 117 -25.43 -9.64 0.13
N ASP A 118 -24.94 -9.39 1.36
CA ASP A 118 -23.62 -9.82 1.82
C ASP A 118 -23.75 -10.87 2.93
N THR A 119 -23.66 -12.14 2.53
CA THR A 119 -23.73 -13.28 3.46
C THR A 119 -22.55 -13.33 4.42
N GLY A 120 -21.38 -12.80 4.03
CA GLY A 120 -20.21 -12.70 4.91
C GLY A 120 -20.46 -11.72 6.06
N GLN A 121 -21.12 -10.60 5.76
CA GLN A 121 -21.58 -9.70 6.81
C GLN A 121 -22.60 -10.37 7.73
N TRP A 122 -23.58 -11.09 7.18
CA TRP A 122 -24.60 -11.78 7.98
C TRP A 122 -23.99 -12.81 8.92
N LEU A 123 -22.98 -13.55 8.46
CA LEU A 123 -22.22 -14.48 9.29
C LEU A 123 -21.55 -13.77 10.48
N LEU A 124 -20.88 -12.65 10.24
CA LEU A 124 -20.24 -11.87 11.31
C LEU A 124 -21.26 -11.30 12.31
N LEU A 125 -22.45 -10.93 11.84
CA LEU A 125 -23.54 -10.48 12.71
C LEU A 125 -24.11 -11.63 13.54
N ALA A 126 -24.36 -12.80 12.92
CA ALA A 126 -24.82 -13.99 13.60
C ALA A 126 -23.82 -14.47 14.67
N LEU A 127 -22.51 -14.36 14.40
CA LEU A 127 -21.47 -14.66 15.37
C LEU A 127 -21.50 -13.70 16.57
N ASN A 128 -21.88 -12.42 16.40
CA ASN A 128 -21.99 -11.50 17.53
C ASN A 128 -23.10 -11.89 18.52
N GLU A 129 -24.15 -12.56 18.04
CA GLU A 129 -25.24 -13.03 18.90
C GLU A 129 -24.83 -14.28 19.69
N ARG A 130 -23.91 -15.09 19.14
CA ARG A 130 -23.47 -16.37 19.71
C ARG A 130 -22.21 -16.27 20.57
N LEU A 131 -21.33 -15.31 20.30
CA LEU A 131 -20.05 -15.17 21.00
C LEU A 131 -20.20 -14.45 22.34
N PRO A 132 -19.31 -14.72 23.32
CA PRO A 132 -19.27 -13.97 24.57
C PRO A 132 -19.08 -12.48 24.34
N ARG A 133 -19.72 -11.63 25.16
CA ARG A 133 -19.67 -10.17 25.03
C ARG A 133 -18.24 -9.62 24.97
N THR A 134 -17.33 -10.18 25.77
CA THR A 134 -15.89 -9.81 25.79
C THR A 134 -15.23 -9.99 24.42
N VAL A 135 -15.48 -11.12 23.76
CA VAL A 135 -14.95 -11.41 22.41
C VAL A 135 -15.55 -10.44 21.39
N VAL A 136 -16.85 -10.17 21.46
CA VAL A 136 -17.53 -9.22 20.56
C VAL A 136 -16.99 -7.80 20.72
N TYR A 137 -16.67 -7.37 21.95
CA TYR A 137 -16.04 -6.09 22.22
C TYR A 137 -14.62 -6.03 21.66
N LEU A 138 -13.83 -7.09 21.81
CA LEU A 138 -12.47 -7.16 21.24
C LEU A 138 -12.50 -7.09 19.71
N LEU A 139 -13.42 -7.83 19.07
CA LEU A 139 -13.63 -7.78 17.62
C LEU A 139 -14.15 -6.41 17.15
N ARG A 140 -14.87 -5.67 18.00
CA ARG A 140 -15.31 -4.29 17.68
C ARG A 140 -14.25 -3.24 17.99
N ALA A 141 -13.29 -3.56 18.84
CA ALA A 141 -12.32 -2.59 19.33
C ALA A 141 -11.52 -2.04 18.15
N HIS A 142 -11.36 -0.73 18.09
CA HIS A 142 -10.59 -0.09 17.03
C HIS A 142 -9.10 -0.14 17.39
N ILE A 143 -8.51 -1.33 17.29
CA ILE A 143 -7.12 -1.62 17.67
C ILE A 143 -6.15 -0.99 16.68
N ILE A 144 -6.44 -1.11 15.38
CA ILE A 144 -5.58 -0.63 14.31
C ILE A 144 -6.41 0.06 13.22
N SER A 145 -5.79 0.98 12.51
CA SER A 145 -6.35 1.72 11.38
C SER A 145 -5.30 1.94 10.32
N LEU A 146 -5.72 2.49 9.18
CA LEU A 146 -4.85 2.72 8.03
C LEU A 146 -3.56 3.46 8.36
N HIS A 147 -3.64 4.50 9.19
CA HIS A 147 -2.45 5.29 9.57
C HIS A 147 -1.41 4.43 10.26
N HIS A 148 -1.84 3.50 11.12
CA HIS A 148 -0.92 2.56 11.76
C HIS A 148 -0.21 1.66 10.77
N TYR A 149 -0.89 1.11 9.77
CA TYR A 149 -0.24 0.28 8.76
C TYR A 149 0.80 1.08 7.96
N LEU A 150 0.46 2.34 7.61
CA LEU A 150 1.41 3.23 6.94
C LEU A 150 2.63 3.54 7.83
N MET A 151 2.42 3.76 9.12
CA MET A 151 3.51 4.01 10.08
C MET A 151 4.37 2.76 10.29
N LEU A 152 3.76 1.58 10.42
CA LEU A 152 4.49 0.30 10.48
C LEU A 152 5.35 0.09 9.23
N PHE A 153 4.88 0.51 8.07
CA PHE A 153 5.68 0.48 6.85
C PHE A 153 6.83 1.51 6.85
N ILE A 154 6.59 2.74 7.31
CA ILE A 154 7.66 3.75 7.45
C ILE A 154 8.73 3.25 8.42
N MET A 155 8.33 2.74 9.59
CA MET A 155 9.23 2.13 10.57
C MET A 155 10.03 0.98 9.97
N LEU A 156 9.40 0.17 9.11
CA LEU A 156 10.08 -0.90 8.38
C LEU A 156 11.18 -0.33 7.48
N GLY A 157 10.92 0.73 6.71
CA GLY A 157 11.92 1.40 5.89
C GLY A 157 13.14 1.91 6.69
N PHE A 158 12.89 2.59 7.82
CA PHE A 158 13.95 3.08 8.71
C PHE A 158 14.73 1.97 9.43
N SER A 159 14.14 0.79 9.58
CA SER A 159 14.83 -0.34 10.20
C SER A 159 16.02 -0.87 9.40
N ALA A 160 16.18 -0.44 8.14
CA ALA A 160 17.38 -0.67 7.35
C ALA A 160 18.65 -0.10 8.04
N PHE A 161 18.55 1.04 8.74
CA PHE A 161 19.67 1.64 9.49
C PHE A 161 20.17 0.76 10.65
N PHE A 162 19.30 -0.12 11.15
CA PHE A 162 19.61 -1.05 12.24
C PHE A 162 20.01 -2.45 11.72
N ASP A 163 20.27 -2.58 10.41
CA ASP A 163 20.62 -3.84 9.74
C ASP A 163 19.61 -4.97 9.94
N CYS A 164 18.37 -4.63 10.28
CA CYS A 164 17.31 -5.60 10.46
C CYS A 164 16.75 -6.12 9.12
N ILE A 165 16.87 -5.34 8.04
CA ILE A 165 16.44 -5.72 6.70
C ILE A 165 17.67 -5.96 5.81
N LYS A 166 17.63 -7.02 5.00
CA LYS A 166 18.73 -7.44 4.11
C LYS A 166 19.02 -6.45 2.95
N GLY A 167 18.05 -5.65 2.52
CA GLY A 167 18.18 -4.69 1.42
C GLY A 167 18.10 -3.22 1.86
N PRO A 168 18.24 -2.27 0.91
CA PRO A 168 18.17 -0.83 1.17
C PRO A 168 16.76 -0.38 1.58
N GLY A 169 16.64 0.54 2.53
CA GLY A 169 15.36 1.06 3.01
C GLY A 169 14.53 1.71 1.90
N LEU A 170 15.15 2.49 1.02
CA LEU A 170 14.47 3.09 -0.13
C LEU A 170 14.03 2.04 -1.15
N GLY A 171 14.72 0.89 -1.28
CA GLY A 171 14.31 -0.13 -2.24
C GLY A 171 13.01 -0.86 -1.83
N ILE A 172 12.83 -1.14 -0.52
CA ILE A 172 11.58 -1.73 -0.02
C ILE A 172 10.48 -0.68 -0.05
N GLY A 173 10.87 0.58 0.21
CA GLY A 173 10.16 1.81 -0.13
C GLY A 173 9.55 1.77 -1.52
N THR A 174 10.41 1.63 -2.54
CA THR A 174 10.05 1.65 -3.96
C THR A 174 9.08 0.53 -4.30
N ARG A 175 9.37 -0.71 -3.89
CA ARG A 175 8.49 -1.84 -4.19
C ARG A 175 7.10 -1.66 -3.59
N TYR A 176 7.03 -1.21 -2.36
CA TYR A 176 5.77 -0.97 -1.69
C TYR A 176 4.98 0.18 -2.32
N MET A 177 5.62 1.31 -2.60
CA MET A 177 4.98 2.44 -3.29
C MET A 177 4.50 2.07 -4.68
N PHE A 178 5.30 1.32 -5.44
CA PHE A 178 4.93 0.83 -6.77
C PHE A 178 3.77 -0.15 -6.71
N ALA A 179 3.84 -1.17 -5.83
CA ALA A 179 2.75 -2.13 -5.66
C ALA A 179 1.46 -1.44 -5.19
N MET A 180 1.58 -0.45 -4.30
CA MET A 180 0.46 0.36 -3.86
C MET A 180 -0.14 1.14 -5.02
N ALA A 181 0.68 1.82 -5.81
CA ALA A 181 0.22 2.60 -6.96
C ALA A 181 -0.47 1.73 -8.01
N VAL A 182 0.11 0.57 -8.37
CA VAL A 182 -0.50 -0.39 -9.30
C VAL A 182 -1.84 -0.88 -8.78
N GLY A 183 -1.92 -1.30 -7.51
CA GLY A 183 -3.18 -1.74 -6.93
C GLY A 183 -4.22 -0.62 -6.93
N ARG A 184 -3.87 0.58 -6.47
CA ARG A 184 -4.82 1.71 -6.50
C ARG A 184 -5.29 2.04 -7.91
N PHE A 185 -4.41 1.95 -8.90
CA PHE A 185 -4.77 2.17 -10.29
C PHE A 185 -5.73 1.10 -10.82
N LEU A 186 -5.45 -0.19 -10.59
CA LEU A 186 -6.35 -1.29 -10.95
C LEU A 186 -7.71 -1.18 -10.26
N ARG A 187 -7.70 -0.79 -8.98
CA ARG A 187 -8.90 -0.50 -8.20
C ARG A 187 -9.71 0.66 -8.80
N THR A 188 -9.03 1.70 -9.25
CA THR A 188 -9.67 2.87 -9.85
C THR A 188 -10.32 2.52 -11.19
N ILE A 189 -9.61 1.77 -12.04
CA ILE A 189 -10.15 1.30 -13.32
C ILE A 189 -11.42 0.48 -13.09
N THR A 190 -11.33 -0.55 -12.24
CA THR A 190 -12.46 -1.43 -11.94
C THR A 190 -13.66 -0.67 -11.39
N PHE A 191 -13.42 0.31 -10.54
CA PHE A 191 -14.45 1.15 -9.95
C PHE A 191 -15.10 2.13 -10.94
N VAL A 192 -14.34 2.72 -11.86
CA VAL A 192 -14.90 3.57 -12.92
C VAL A 192 -15.67 2.74 -13.93
N SER A 193 -15.21 1.53 -14.22
CA SER A 193 -15.85 0.60 -15.16
C SER A 193 -17.14 0.00 -14.61
N THR A 194 -17.29 -0.15 -13.28
CA THR A 194 -18.48 -0.76 -12.67
C THR A 194 -18.79 -0.13 -11.33
N ILE A 195 -19.98 0.47 -11.23
CA ILE A 195 -20.46 1.16 -10.03
C ILE A 195 -21.34 0.21 -9.22
N LEU A 196 -20.92 -0.09 -7.98
CA LEU A 196 -21.69 -0.91 -7.05
C LEU A 196 -22.40 -0.03 -6.01
N PRO A 197 -23.62 -0.41 -5.58
CA PRO A 197 -24.32 0.32 -4.54
C PRO A 197 -23.58 0.22 -3.21
N SER A 198 -23.54 1.32 -2.49
CA SER A 198 -22.92 1.40 -1.17
C SER A 198 -23.63 0.49 -0.16
N ALA A 199 -22.86 -0.15 0.73
CA ALA A 199 -23.40 -0.76 1.93
C ALA A 199 -24.04 0.27 2.91
N ARG A 200 -23.77 1.58 2.71
CA ARG A 200 -24.29 2.71 3.49
C ARG A 200 -24.98 3.75 2.58
N PRO A 201 -26.30 3.63 2.31
CA PRO A 201 -27.00 4.50 1.36
C PRO A 201 -27.00 5.99 1.73
N TRP A 202 -26.79 6.34 3.01
CA TRP A 202 -26.68 7.73 3.47
C TRP A 202 -25.29 8.35 3.27
N CYS A 203 -24.25 7.58 2.90
CA CYS A 203 -22.87 8.07 2.82
C CYS A 203 -22.73 9.27 1.87
N ALA A 204 -23.28 9.15 0.65
CA ALA A 204 -23.09 10.17 -0.38
C ALA A 204 -23.71 11.51 0.01
N ALA A 205 -24.90 11.49 0.62
CA ALA A 205 -25.60 12.68 1.09
C ALA A 205 -24.91 13.36 2.27
N ALA A 206 -24.24 12.60 3.13
CA ALA A 206 -23.49 13.16 4.26
C ALA A 206 -22.15 13.76 3.84
N ARG A 207 -21.52 13.23 2.77
CA ARG A 207 -20.14 13.56 2.39
C ARG A 207 -20.03 14.53 1.21
N TYR A 208 -20.96 14.48 0.26
CA TYR A 208 -20.86 15.22 -0.99
C TYR A 208 -22.09 16.11 -1.23
N LYS A 209 -21.85 17.29 -1.82
CA LYS A 209 -22.89 18.15 -2.36
C LYS A 209 -22.95 17.94 -3.88
N ILE A 210 -23.68 16.92 -4.31
CA ILE A 210 -23.88 16.59 -5.73
C ILE A 210 -25.36 16.76 -6.11
N PRO A 211 -25.69 16.96 -7.40
CA PRO A 211 -27.07 17.02 -7.85
C PRO A 211 -27.88 15.76 -7.49
N ASP A 212 -29.18 15.92 -7.29
CA ASP A 212 -30.08 14.81 -6.93
C ASP A 212 -30.29 13.83 -8.09
N HIS A 213 -30.28 14.32 -9.33
CA HIS A 213 -30.55 13.54 -10.53
C HIS A 213 -29.29 12.96 -11.19
N PRO A 214 -29.41 11.79 -11.86
CA PRO A 214 -28.33 11.18 -12.60
C PRO A 214 -27.84 12.07 -13.75
N HIS A 215 -26.59 11.92 -14.14
CA HIS A 215 -26.00 12.58 -15.30
C HIS A 215 -26.66 12.10 -16.60
N ALA A 216 -26.59 12.90 -17.67
CA ALA A 216 -27.19 12.58 -18.97
C ALA A 216 -26.75 11.21 -19.51
N TRP A 217 -25.48 10.84 -19.31
CA TRP A 217 -24.98 9.52 -19.67
C TRP A 217 -25.69 8.39 -18.90
N ALA A 218 -25.81 8.51 -17.58
CA ALA A 218 -26.52 7.51 -16.79
C ALA A 218 -28.02 7.45 -17.12
N GLN A 219 -28.64 8.58 -17.47
CA GLN A 219 -30.03 8.61 -17.94
C GLN A 219 -30.23 7.90 -19.28
N LYS A 220 -29.26 8.00 -20.19
CA LYS A 220 -29.34 7.35 -21.51
C LYS A 220 -29.02 5.86 -21.45
N TYR A 221 -28.05 5.48 -20.62
CA TYR A 221 -27.43 4.15 -20.65
C TYR A 221 -27.74 3.25 -19.44
N TYR A 222 -28.33 3.76 -18.36
CA TYR A 222 -28.56 2.98 -17.13
C TYR A 222 -29.98 3.10 -16.58
N ALA A 223 -30.44 4.31 -16.23
CA ALA A 223 -31.69 4.51 -15.48
C ALA A 223 -32.96 3.84 -16.08
N PRO A 224 -33.19 3.87 -17.40
CA PRO A 224 -34.33 3.22 -18.05
C PRO A 224 -34.23 1.69 -17.96
N TYR A 225 -33.03 1.13 -18.15
CA TYR A 225 -32.80 -0.31 -18.17
C TYR A 225 -32.71 -0.92 -16.77
N ALA A 226 -32.57 -0.09 -15.74
CA ALA A 226 -32.63 -0.54 -14.35
C ALA A 226 -34.07 -0.79 -13.86
N SER A 227 -35.09 -0.22 -14.52
CA SER A 227 -36.46 -0.19 -14.00
C SER A 227 -37.56 -0.54 -15.00
N ASP A 228 -37.36 -0.31 -16.31
CA ASP A 228 -38.37 -0.57 -17.34
C ASP A 228 -38.03 -1.84 -18.18
N PRO A 229 -38.77 -2.94 -18.01
CA PRO A 229 -38.57 -4.16 -18.79
C PRO A 229 -38.72 -3.96 -20.30
N ARG A 230 -39.54 -2.99 -20.74
CA ARG A 230 -39.74 -2.72 -22.18
C ARG A 230 -38.51 -2.06 -22.78
N ALA A 231 -37.88 -1.14 -22.05
CA ALA A 231 -36.62 -0.52 -22.44
C ALA A 231 -35.51 -1.59 -22.58
N ILE A 232 -35.41 -2.51 -21.62
CA ILE A 232 -34.45 -3.64 -21.67
C ILE A 232 -34.68 -4.49 -22.92
N ARG A 233 -35.93 -4.93 -23.14
CA ARG A 233 -36.28 -5.76 -24.31
C ARG A 233 -35.93 -5.06 -25.63
N ARG A 234 -36.15 -3.74 -25.71
CA ARG A 234 -35.85 -2.97 -26.92
C ARG A 234 -34.35 -2.84 -27.18
N VAL A 235 -33.53 -2.64 -26.15
CA VAL A 235 -32.07 -2.64 -26.30
C VAL A 235 -31.57 -4.00 -26.76
N ILE A 236 -32.08 -5.11 -26.21
CA ILE A 236 -31.67 -6.45 -26.64
C ILE A 236 -32.01 -6.69 -28.13
N LEU A 237 -33.13 -6.16 -28.61
CA LEU A 237 -33.57 -6.37 -29.99
C LEU A 237 -32.87 -5.46 -31.01
N VAL A 238 -32.56 -4.21 -30.64
CA VAL A 238 -32.10 -3.16 -31.57
C VAL A 238 -30.62 -2.82 -31.37
N ASP A 239 -30.03 -3.26 -30.26
CA ASP A 239 -28.65 -2.97 -29.82
C ASP A 239 -28.30 -1.46 -29.81
N MET A 240 -29.29 -0.62 -29.50
CA MET A 240 -29.12 0.82 -29.40
C MET A 240 -29.85 1.41 -28.19
N PRO A 241 -29.25 2.41 -27.51
CA PRO A 241 -29.90 3.09 -26.40
C PRO A 241 -31.09 3.92 -26.88
N TYR A 242 -32.28 3.67 -26.36
CA TYR A 242 -33.53 4.33 -26.82
C TYR A 242 -34.01 5.47 -25.90
N ALA A 243 -33.34 5.69 -24.77
CA ALA A 243 -33.88 6.58 -23.75
C ALA A 243 -33.71 8.07 -24.02
N ILE A 244 -34.78 8.82 -23.74
CA ILE A 244 -34.80 10.29 -23.81
C ILE A 244 -34.16 10.83 -22.54
N VAL A 245 -33.11 11.64 -22.70
CA VAL A 245 -32.46 12.34 -21.58
C VAL A 245 -33.39 13.46 -21.13
N GLN A 246 -33.70 13.47 -19.83
CA GLN A 246 -34.54 14.54 -19.25
C GLN A 246 -33.72 15.82 -19.16
N ASN A 247 -34.35 16.93 -19.53
CA ASN A 247 -33.72 18.25 -19.43
C ASN A 247 -33.87 18.78 -18.00
N TYR A 248 -32.79 18.76 -17.23
CA TYR A 248 -32.72 19.36 -15.90
C TYR A 248 -32.16 20.79 -16.01
N SER A 249 -32.56 21.68 -15.11
CA SER A 249 -32.13 23.10 -15.10
C SER A 249 -30.60 23.26 -15.16
N ASP A 250 -30.16 24.40 -15.69
CA ASP A 250 -28.74 24.72 -15.90
C ASP A 250 -27.91 24.45 -14.65
N HIS A 251 -26.89 23.61 -14.81
CA HIS A 251 -25.99 23.25 -13.73
C HIS A 251 -25.03 24.41 -13.48
N TYR A 252 -24.57 24.56 -12.24
CA TYR A 252 -23.49 25.49 -11.93
C TYR A 252 -22.25 25.11 -12.76
N ARG A 253 -21.86 26.01 -13.68
CA ARG A 253 -20.68 25.84 -14.55
C ARG A 253 -19.66 26.94 -14.24
N PRO A 254 -18.66 26.67 -13.39
CA PRO A 254 -17.56 27.61 -13.15
C PRO A 254 -16.65 27.68 -14.39
N ASP A 255 -16.03 28.83 -14.64
CA ASP A 255 -14.99 28.92 -15.66
C ASP A 255 -13.63 28.48 -15.08
N TRP A 256 -13.16 27.30 -15.49
CA TRP A 256 -11.87 26.73 -15.09
C TRP A 256 -10.83 26.82 -16.23
N ALA A 257 -11.07 27.64 -17.24
CA ALA A 257 -10.22 27.77 -18.43
C ALA A 257 -9.89 26.41 -19.05
N HIS A 258 -8.60 26.02 -19.08
CA HIS A 258 -8.15 24.73 -19.63
C HIS A 258 -8.69 23.50 -18.91
N MET A 259 -9.14 23.65 -17.66
CA MET A 259 -9.70 22.56 -16.86
C MET A 259 -11.23 22.48 -16.94
N SER A 260 -11.88 23.29 -17.78
CA SER A 260 -13.34 23.31 -17.92
C SER A 260 -13.92 21.98 -18.43
N PHE A 261 -13.11 21.12 -19.07
CA PHE A 261 -13.54 19.75 -19.43
C PHE A 261 -13.86 18.88 -18.18
N LEU A 262 -13.28 19.19 -17.02
CA LEU A 262 -13.55 18.47 -15.77
C LEU A 262 -14.94 18.77 -15.20
N ILE A 263 -15.63 19.81 -15.67
CA ILE A 263 -16.94 20.21 -15.13
C ILE A 263 -17.97 19.09 -15.33
N ASP A 264 -17.97 18.47 -16.51
CA ASP A 264 -18.89 17.38 -16.84
C ASP A 264 -18.56 16.08 -16.08
N ILE A 265 -17.30 15.93 -15.65
CA ILE A 265 -16.82 14.77 -14.87
C ILE A 265 -17.09 14.96 -13.37
N LEU A 266 -16.71 16.11 -12.82
CA LEU A 266 -16.75 16.35 -11.37
C LEU A 266 -18.11 16.86 -10.87
N ARG A 267 -18.94 17.42 -11.77
CA ARG A 267 -20.26 18.03 -11.51
C ARG A 267 -20.22 18.94 -10.27
N PRO A 268 -19.58 20.12 -10.36
CA PRO A 268 -19.49 21.05 -9.24
C PRO A 268 -20.85 21.62 -8.84
N SER A 269 -21.00 21.99 -7.58
CA SER A 269 -22.17 22.72 -7.06
C SER A 269 -21.78 24.11 -6.58
N ALA A 270 -22.73 25.06 -6.59
CA ALA A 270 -22.49 26.46 -6.22
C ALA A 270 -21.91 26.63 -4.80
N GLY A 271 -22.17 25.69 -3.89
CA GLY A 271 -21.68 25.72 -2.50
C GLY A 271 -20.29 25.12 -2.28
N GLU A 272 -19.62 24.60 -3.31
CA GLU A 272 -18.29 23.96 -3.19
C GLU A 272 -17.12 24.89 -3.53
N GLY A 273 -17.42 26.09 -4.04
CA GLY A 273 -16.45 27.13 -4.38
C GLY A 273 -15.98 27.08 -5.84
N PRO A 274 -15.17 28.07 -6.27
CA PRO A 274 -14.84 28.26 -7.69
C PRO A 274 -13.67 27.39 -8.18
N SER A 275 -12.94 26.68 -7.31
CA SER A 275 -11.73 25.93 -7.69
C SER A 275 -11.97 24.43 -7.78
N TRP A 276 -11.61 23.82 -8.92
CA TRP A 276 -11.64 22.37 -9.11
C TRP A 276 -10.74 21.63 -8.10
N TYR A 277 -9.63 22.24 -7.68
CA TYR A 277 -8.70 21.63 -6.74
C TYR A 277 -9.32 21.45 -5.35
N HIS A 278 -10.09 22.44 -4.87
CA HIS A 278 -10.84 22.30 -3.62
C HIS A 278 -11.87 21.17 -3.67
N LEU A 279 -12.48 20.95 -4.84
CA LEU A 279 -13.43 19.87 -5.05
C LEU A 279 -12.76 18.49 -4.97
N VAL A 280 -11.59 18.35 -5.59
CA VAL A 280 -10.78 17.12 -5.55
C VAL A 280 -10.21 16.88 -4.15
N ASN A 281 -9.73 17.92 -3.45
CA ASN A 281 -9.26 17.80 -2.07
C ASN A 281 -10.37 17.39 -1.09
N LYS A 282 -11.62 17.75 -1.37
CA LYS A 282 -12.80 17.28 -0.62
C LYS A 282 -13.27 15.89 -1.05
N ALA A 283 -12.81 15.38 -2.20
CA ALA A 283 -13.06 14.02 -2.65
C ALA A 283 -12.22 13.02 -1.82
N GLY A 284 -12.52 12.93 -0.52
CA GLY A 284 -12.08 11.81 0.30
C GLY A 284 -12.76 10.50 -0.15
N GLY A 285 -12.41 9.39 0.50
CA GLY A 285 -12.84 8.03 0.12
C GLY A 285 -14.30 7.89 -0.34
N GLY A 286 -14.50 7.16 -1.43
CA GLY A 286 -15.79 7.02 -2.10
C GLY A 286 -16.88 6.44 -1.22
N CYS A 287 -18.12 6.82 -1.51
CA CYS A 287 -19.30 6.24 -0.88
C CYS A 287 -19.80 5.00 -1.61
N ASN A 288 -19.56 4.90 -2.91
CA ASN A 288 -19.79 3.68 -3.68
C ASN A 288 -18.74 2.64 -3.32
N ASP A 289 -19.14 1.37 -3.43
CA ASP A 289 -18.19 0.31 -3.14
C ASP A 289 -17.21 0.12 -4.31
N LEU A 290 -16.01 -0.35 -3.99
CA LEU A 290 -14.97 -0.68 -4.96
C LEU A 290 -14.79 -2.18 -4.96
N ILE A 291 -14.47 -2.79 -6.11
CA ILE A 291 -14.28 -4.24 -6.28
C ILE A 291 -13.32 -4.86 -5.24
N TYR A 292 -12.43 -4.05 -4.66
CA TYR A 292 -11.72 -4.44 -3.45
C TYR A 292 -11.38 -3.24 -2.54
N SER A 293 -11.20 -3.52 -1.25
CA SER A 293 -10.94 -2.51 -0.22
C SER A 293 -9.49 -1.98 -0.27
N GLY A 294 -9.35 -0.66 -0.36
CA GLY A 294 -8.04 0.00 -0.32
C GLY A 294 -7.39 -0.06 1.06
N HIS A 295 -8.19 -0.03 2.13
CA HIS A 295 -7.71 -0.18 3.51
C HIS A 295 -7.07 -1.54 3.71
N MET A 296 -7.78 -2.59 3.27
CA MET A 296 -7.29 -3.96 3.35
C MET A 296 -6.09 -4.19 2.46
N PHE A 297 -6.07 -3.59 1.28
CA PHE A 297 -4.93 -3.68 0.38
C PHE A 297 -3.64 -3.13 1.01
N VAL A 298 -3.68 -1.93 1.61
CA VAL A 298 -2.54 -1.36 2.33
C VAL A 298 -2.11 -2.22 3.53
N ALA A 299 -3.08 -2.73 4.29
CA ALA A 299 -2.82 -3.61 5.42
C ALA A 299 -2.09 -4.89 5.00
N VAL A 300 -2.50 -5.50 3.89
CA VAL A 300 -1.91 -6.72 3.33
C VAL A 300 -0.52 -6.45 2.76
N LEU A 301 -0.31 -5.36 2.01
CA LEU A 301 1.03 -4.99 1.55
C LEU A 301 1.99 -4.79 2.72
N THR A 302 1.50 -4.18 3.82
CA THR A 302 2.30 -4.01 5.05
C THR A 302 2.63 -5.37 5.66
N ALA A 303 1.63 -6.25 5.82
CA ALA A 303 1.86 -7.60 6.35
C ALA A 303 2.84 -8.41 5.50
N MET A 304 2.74 -8.32 4.17
CA MET A 304 3.68 -8.96 3.24
C MET A 304 5.11 -8.41 3.38
N ALA A 305 5.26 -7.09 3.45
CA ALA A 305 6.56 -6.44 3.66
C ALA A 305 7.21 -6.88 4.97
N TRP A 306 6.44 -6.95 6.05
CA TRP A 306 6.92 -7.42 7.36
C TRP A 306 7.23 -8.92 7.38
N THR A 307 6.44 -9.74 6.68
CA THR A 307 6.68 -11.18 6.54
C THR A 307 8.00 -11.45 5.82
N GLU A 308 8.30 -10.68 4.78
CA GLU A 308 9.54 -10.80 4.01
C GLU A 308 10.76 -10.28 4.79
N ALA A 309 10.58 -9.24 5.60
CA ALA A 309 11.68 -8.59 6.32
C ALA A 309 12.07 -9.29 7.64
N TYR A 310 11.09 -9.63 8.50
CA TYR A 310 11.35 -10.10 9.87
C TYR A 310 10.98 -11.57 10.11
N GLY A 311 10.04 -12.14 9.35
CA GLY A 311 9.54 -13.50 9.56
C GLY A 311 9.06 -13.78 11.00
N GLY A 312 8.68 -15.03 11.29
CA GLY A 312 8.38 -15.49 12.66
C GLY A 312 7.08 -14.95 13.28
N TRP A 313 7.01 -14.98 14.62
CA TRP A 313 5.79 -14.69 15.39
C TRP A 313 5.26 -13.25 15.26
N ILE A 314 6.14 -12.27 15.02
CA ILE A 314 5.74 -10.87 14.83
C ILE A 314 4.93 -10.72 13.53
N SER A 315 5.36 -11.40 12.46
CA SER A 315 4.61 -11.44 11.20
C SER A 315 3.22 -12.06 11.38
N VAL A 316 3.12 -13.15 12.15
CA VAL A 316 1.83 -13.77 12.51
C VAL A 316 0.92 -12.77 13.24
N GLY A 317 1.46 -11.99 14.17
CA GLY A 317 0.72 -10.92 14.86
C GLY A 317 0.16 -9.87 13.90
N ILE A 318 0.93 -9.44 12.90
CA ILE A 318 0.47 -8.47 11.89
C ILE A 318 -0.63 -9.07 11.01
N TRP A 319 -0.53 -10.35 10.63
CA TRP A 319 -1.61 -11.03 9.92
C TRP A 319 -2.90 -11.13 10.74
N PHE A 320 -2.81 -11.35 12.05
CA PHE A 320 -3.99 -11.27 12.93
C PHE A 320 -4.61 -9.87 12.93
N LEU A 321 -3.79 -8.81 12.93
CA LEU A 321 -4.28 -7.43 12.82
C LEU A 321 -4.98 -7.19 11.47
N VAL A 322 -4.48 -7.77 10.38
CA VAL A 322 -5.14 -7.74 9.06
C VAL A 322 -6.50 -8.43 9.12
N LEU A 323 -6.59 -9.64 9.68
CA LEU A 323 -7.88 -10.34 9.83
C LEU A 323 -8.87 -9.55 10.69
N HIS A 324 -8.39 -8.98 11.80
CA HIS A 324 -9.19 -8.12 12.67
C HIS A 324 -9.72 -6.89 11.91
N SER A 325 -8.86 -6.24 11.12
CA SER A 325 -9.25 -5.11 10.27
C SER A 325 -10.30 -5.52 9.24
N ALA A 326 -10.11 -6.64 8.54
CA ALA A 326 -11.06 -7.16 7.55
C ALA A 326 -12.44 -7.40 8.16
N GLN A 327 -12.48 -8.10 9.30
CA GLN A 327 -13.72 -8.37 10.01
C GLN A 327 -14.44 -7.06 10.39
N ARG A 328 -13.69 -6.04 10.81
CA ARG A 328 -14.26 -4.75 11.21
C ARG A 328 -14.82 -3.97 10.03
N GLU A 329 -14.10 -3.91 8.91
CA GLU A 329 -14.55 -3.23 7.69
C GLU A 329 -15.89 -3.81 7.18
N ILE A 330 -16.02 -5.14 7.19
CA ILE A 330 -17.25 -5.84 6.79
C ILE A 330 -18.37 -5.56 7.80
N ARG A 331 -18.08 -5.71 9.10
CA ARG A 331 -19.08 -5.54 10.17
C ARG A 331 -19.64 -4.12 10.22
N GLU A 332 -18.79 -3.12 10.06
CA GLU A 332 -19.19 -1.72 10.08
C GLU A 332 -19.81 -1.27 8.75
N ARG A 333 -19.98 -2.15 7.74
CA ARG A 333 -20.53 -1.81 6.41
C ARG A 333 -19.70 -0.76 5.70
N TYR A 334 -18.37 -0.80 5.83
CA TYR A 334 -17.50 0.07 5.05
C TYR A 334 -17.24 -0.51 3.66
N HIS A 335 -17.13 -1.83 3.55
CA HIS A 335 -16.93 -2.59 2.32
C HIS A 335 -17.66 -3.93 2.40
N TYR A 336 -18.02 -4.51 1.26
CA TYR A 336 -18.54 -5.88 1.23
C TYR A 336 -17.45 -6.90 1.62
N SER A 337 -17.88 -8.07 2.06
CA SER A 337 -16.98 -9.19 2.40
C SER A 337 -16.10 -9.61 1.23
N ALA A 338 -16.66 -9.64 0.01
CA ALA A 338 -15.92 -9.93 -1.21
C ALA A 338 -14.76 -8.95 -1.42
N ASP A 339 -14.98 -7.65 -1.19
CA ASP A 339 -13.98 -6.62 -1.43
C ASP A 339 -12.78 -6.75 -0.49
N CYS A 340 -13.03 -7.17 0.74
CA CYS A 340 -11.96 -7.45 1.72
C CYS A 340 -11.17 -8.70 1.35
N VAL A 341 -11.83 -9.77 0.92
CA VAL A 341 -11.18 -11.02 0.50
C VAL A 341 -10.35 -10.80 -0.76
N VAL A 342 -10.93 -10.17 -1.79
CA VAL A 342 -10.23 -9.86 -3.04
C VAL A 342 -9.03 -8.95 -2.77
N ALA A 343 -9.14 -7.96 -1.87
CA ALA A 343 -8.01 -7.11 -1.49
C ALA A 343 -6.84 -7.92 -0.90
N ILE A 344 -7.11 -8.96 -0.12
CA ILE A 344 -6.09 -9.85 0.45
C ILE A 344 -5.39 -10.62 -0.68
N TYR A 345 -6.13 -11.25 -1.58
CA TYR A 345 -5.55 -12.00 -2.70
C TYR A 345 -4.76 -11.11 -3.65
N VAL A 346 -5.33 -9.98 -4.06
CA VAL A 346 -4.68 -9.00 -4.94
C VAL A 346 -3.43 -8.42 -4.27
N GLY A 347 -3.48 -8.12 -2.98
CA GLY A 347 -2.32 -7.68 -2.19
C GLY A 347 -1.18 -8.68 -2.21
N ILE A 348 -1.46 -9.95 -1.92
CA ILE A 348 -0.46 -11.02 -1.94
C ILE A 348 0.10 -11.21 -3.37
N LEU A 349 -0.77 -11.27 -4.38
CA LEU A 349 -0.38 -11.50 -5.77
C LEU A 349 0.47 -10.34 -6.30
N LEU A 350 0.04 -9.10 -6.12
CA LEU A 350 0.82 -7.93 -6.52
C LEU A 350 2.16 -7.87 -5.80
N TRP A 351 2.20 -8.18 -4.50
CA TRP A 351 3.46 -8.23 -3.77
C TRP A 351 4.41 -9.28 -4.34
N ARG A 352 3.91 -10.48 -4.66
CA ARG A 352 4.70 -11.57 -5.26
C ARG A 352 5.20 -11.22 -6.66
N VAL A 353 4.32 -10.69 -7.51
CA VAL A 353 4.64 -10.29 -8.89
C VAL A 353 5.65 -9.15 -8.92
N THR A 354 5.55 -8.17 -8.01
CA THR A 354 6.51 -7.06 -7.90
C THR A 354 7.81 -7.42 -7.18
N GLY A 355 8.00 -8.70 -6.83
CA GLY A 355 9.22 -9.19 -6.17
C GLY A 355 10.51 -8.90 -6.94
N PHE A 356 10.44 -8.82 -8.28
CA PHE A 356 11.61 -8.54 -9.12
C PHE A 356 12.25 -7.17 -8.83
N ILE A 357 11.46 -6.17 -8.41
CA ILE A 357 11.95 -4.80 -8.11
C ILE A 357 12.95 -4.82 -6.96
N TRP A 358 12.73 -5.72 -5.99
CA TRP A 358 13.59 -5.90 -4.82
C TRP A 358 14.69 -6.97 -5.06
N SER A 359 14.39 -7.99 -5.87
CA SER A 359 15.26 -9.14 -6.17
C SER A 359 16.46 -8.82 -7.06
N THR A 360 16.60 -7.62 -7.63
CA THR A 360 17.77 -7.27 -8.47
C THR A 360 19.11 -7.46 -7.74
N ARG A 361 19.09 -7.37 -6.41
CA ARG A 361 20.24 -7.66 -5.55
C ARG A 361 20.49 -9.17 -5.36
N ASP A 362 19.43 -9.98 -5.32
CA ASP A 362 19.54 -11.44 -5.26
C ASP A 362 20.01 -12.02 -6.59
N SER A 363 19.67 -11.40 -7.73
CA SER A 363 20.21 -11.80 -9.04
C SER A 363 21.70 -11.48 -9.18
N ASP A 364 22.16 -10.34 -8.63
CA ASP A 364 23.58 -10.03 -8.58
C ASP A 364 24.33 -10.99 -7.64
N GLN A 365 23.72 -11.37 -6.51
CA GLN A 365 24.28 -12.34 -5.58
C GLN A 365 24.29 -13.76 -6.18
N ALA A 366 23.24 -14.17 -6.88
CA ALA A 366 23.17 -15.44 -7.61
C ALA A 366 24.19 -15.49 -8.75
N ARG A 367 24.38 -14.38 -9.48
CA ARG A 367 25.42 -14.25 -10.51
C ARG A 367 26.82 -14.29 -9.91
N ARG A 368 27.04 -13.71 -8.72
CA ARG A 368 28.31 -13.84 -7.98
C ARG A 368 28.54 -15.27 -7.49
N LEU A 369 27.51 -15.93 -6.96
CA LEU A 369 27.59 -17.33 -6.54
C LEU A 369 27.89 -18.26 -7.72
N ALA A 370 27.23 -18.04 -8.87
CA ALA A 370 27.51 -18.79 -10.10
C ALA A 370 28.95 -18.56 -10.60
N LYS A 371 29.44 -17.32 -10.56
CA LYS A 371 30.84 -17.01 -10.87
C LYS A 371 31.82 -17.63 -9.88
N LEU A 372 31.49 -17.64 -8.59
CA LEU A 372 32.32 -18.27 -7.56
C LEU A 372 32.36 -19.80 -7.75
N ASP A 373 31.26 -20.42 -8.15
CA ASP A 373 31.19 -21.86 -8.48
C ASP A 373 31.98 -22.19 -9.75
N GLU A 374 31.91 -21.33 -10.77
CA GLU A 374 32.74 -21.42 -11.98
C GLU A 374 34.23 -21.30 -11.64
N VAL A 375 34.61 -20.31 -10.84
CA VAL A 375 36.00 -20.14 -10.39
C VAL A 375 36.43 -21.31 -9.51
N GLN A 376 35.59 -21.81 -8.61
CA GLN A 376 35.88 -22.97 -7.78
C GLN A 376 36.15 -24.23 -8.63
N ASN A 377 35.33 -24.47 -9.67
CA ASN A 377 35.56 -25.57 -10.60
C ASN A 377 36.88 -25.40 -11.37
N ARG A 378 37.19 -24.18 -11.85
CA ARG A 378 38.47 -23.90 -12.54
C ARG A 378 39.67 -24.08 -11.61
N LEU A 379 39.56 -23.65 -10.35
CA LEU A 379 40.62 -23.78 -9.35
C LEU A 379 40.85 -25.25 -8.97
N PHE A 380 39.79 -26.07 -8.93
CA PHE A 380 39.89 -27.51 -8.75
C PHE A 380 40.59 -28.21 -9.93
N HIS A 381 40.30 -27.79 -11.16
CA HIS A 381 40.99 -28.28 -12.36
C HIS A 381 42.47 -27.87 -12.41
N ALA A 382 42.79 -26.60 -12.18
CA ALA A 382 44.16 -26.10 -12.15
C ALA A 382 45.01 -26.76 -11.05
N ALA A 383 44.43 -27.00 -9.86
CA ALA A 383 45.08 -27.74 -8.78
C ALA A 383 45.36 -29.21 -9.14
N LYS A 384 44.48 -29.84 -9.93
CA LYS A 384 44.68 -31.20 -10.43
C LYS A 384 45.80 -31.27 -11.48
N ASP A 385 45.91 -30.25 -12.31
CA ASP A 385 46.90 -30.16 -13.40
C ASP A 385 48.23 -29.53 -12.95
N SER A 386 48.37 -29.19 -11.66
CA SER A 386 49.56 -28.59 -11.03
C SER A 386 49.99 -27.24 -11.64
N ASP A 387 49.05 -26.49 -12.23
CA ASP A 387 49.30 -25.16 -12.81
C ASP A 387 49.22 -24.07 -11.73
N ILE A 388 50.37 -23.74 -11.16
CA ILE A 388 50.51 -22.73 -10.10
C ILE A 388 50.23 -21.30 -10.59
N ASP A 389 50.44 -21.03 -11.89
CA ASP A 389 50.23 -19.70 -12.46
C ASP A 389 48.74 -19.43 -12.69
N GLU A 390 47.97 -20.43 -13.13
CA GLU A 390 46.51 -20.31 -13.23
C GLU A 390 45.86 -20.14 -11.84
N ILE A 391 46.34 -20.83 -10.81
CA ILE A 391 45.84 -20.68 -9.43
C ILE A 391 46.05 -19.24 -8.91
N ARG A 392 47.24 -18.65 -9.15
CA ARG A 392 47.51 -17.25 -8.78
C ARG A 392 46.63 -16.27 -9.55
N GLY A 393 46.41 -16.52 -10.85
CA GLY A 393 45.52 -15.71 -11.68
C GLY A 393 44.07 -15.74 -11.17
N LEU A 394 43.55 -16.92 -10.84
CA LEU A 394 42.20 -17.10 -10.32
C LEU A 394 42.01 -16.48 -8.93
N LEU A 395 43.00 -16.60 -8.03
CA LEU A 395 42.94 -15.93 -6.72
C LEU A 395 42.91 -14.40 -6.86
N ASN A 396 43.73 -13.84 -7.74
CA ASN A 396 43.71 -12.40 -8.04
C ASN A 396 42.39 -11.96 -8.67
N GLU A 397 41.79 -12.77 -9.55
CA GLU A 397 40.48 -12.46 -10.14
C GLU A 397 39.38 -12.45 -9.07
N VAL A 398 39.39 -13.40 -8.13
CA VAL A 398 38.44 -13.45 -7.00
C VAL A 398 38.65 -12.26 -6.06
N GLU A 399 39.89 -11.89 -5.77
CA GLU A 399 40.21 -10.75 -4.92
C GLU A 399 39.76 -9.44 -5.57
N MET A 400 39.99 -9.27 -6.88
CA MET A 400 39.54 -8.13 -7.67
C MET A 400 38.02 -8.10 -7.89
N ALA A 401 37.36 -9.25 -8.00
CA ALA A 401 35.90 -9.35 -8.09
C ALA A 401 35.21 -9.17 -6.73
N GLY A 402 35.91 -9.48 -5.64
CA GLY A 402 35.46 -9.30 -4.26
C GLY A 402 35.55 -7.86 -3.76
N GLN A 403 36.43 -7.04 -4.35
CA GLN A 403 36.49 -5.61 -4.10
C GLN A 403 35.19 -4.93 -4.56
N PRO A 404 34.42 -4.28 -3.66
CA PRO A 404 33.21 -3.58 -4.07
C PRO A 404 33.60 -2.43 -5.00
N LYS A 405 33.17 -2.48 -6.27
CA LYS A 405 33.25 -1.33 -7.18
C LYS A 405 32.49 -0.15 -6.55
N LYS A 406 33.21 0.74 -5.86
CA LYS A 406 32.66 2.00 -5.34
C LYS A 406 32.23 2.83 -6.54
N THR A 407 30.95 2.77 -6.87
CA THR A 407 30.38 3.48 -8.03
C THR A 407 30.28 4.99 -7.77
N PHE A 408 30.27 5.40 -6.51
CA PHE A 408 30.12 6.80 -6.09
C PHE A 408 31.30 7.25 -5.23
N SER A 409 31.68 8.52 -5.40
CA SER A 409 32.67 9.19 -4.54
C SER A 409 32.16 9.32 -3.11
N GLN A 410 33.07 9.25 -2.13
CA GLN A 410 32.76 9.38 -0.71
C GLN A 410 32.09 10.72 -0.37
N GLY A 411 32.42 11.80 -1.10
CA GLY A 411 31.76 13.11 -0.94
C GLY A 411 30.29 13.11 -1.37
N VAL A 412 29.94 12.37 -2.45
CA VAL A 412 28.56 12.22 -2.91
C VAL A 412 27.74 11.42 -1.90
N ILE A 413 28.33 10.35 -1.36
CA ILE A 413 27.71 9.52 -0.33
C ILE A 413 27.41 10.34 0.93
N LEU A 414 28.38 11.14 1.41
CA LEU A 414 28.21 11.97 2.59
C LEU A 414 27.17 13.08 2.37
N SER A 415 27.19 13.74 1.20
CA SER A 415 26.22 14.77 0.83
C SER A 415 24.80 14.20 0.77
N PHE A 416 24.61 13.05 0.13
CA PHE A 416 23.31 12.37 0.07
C PHE A 416 22.81 11.95 1.46
N ALA A 417 23.69 11.38 2.29
CA ALA A 417 23.35 11.01 3.66
C ALA A 417 22.90 12.22 4.49
N ALA A 418 23.67 13.32 4.43
CA ALA A 418 23.34 14.57 5.11
C ALA A 418 22.01 15.17 4.62
N PHE A 419 21.78 15.17 3.31
CA PHE A 419 20.53 15.61 2.72
C PHE A 419 19.34 14.76 3.18
N MET A 420 19.46 13.44 3.13
CA MET A 420 18.36 12.54 3.53
C MET A 420 18.02 12.66 5.02
N ILE A 421 19.02 12.80 5.89
CA ILE A 421 18.80 12.99 7.33
C ILE A 421 18.14 14.33 7.60
N THR A 422 18.66 15.43 7.03
CA THR A 422 18.08 16.76 7.23
C THR A 422 16.67 16.85 6.67
N PHE A 423 16.43 16.29 5.48
CA PHE A 423 15.11 16.22 4.87
C PHE A 423 14.13 15.44 5.74
N THR A 424 14.48 14.22 6.18
CA THR A 424 13.58 13.39 7.00
C THR A 424 13.29 14.01 8.36
N LEU A 425 14.28 14.59 9.03
CA LEU A 425 14.08 15.29 10.32
C LEU A 425 13.23 16.56 10.15
N LEU A 426 13.47 17.34 9.09
CA LEU A 426 12.68 18.53 8.80
C LEU A 426 11.21 18.17 8.56
N PHE A 427 10.95 17.15 7.73
CA PHE A 427 9.58 16.71 7.47
C PHE A 427 8.91 16.10 8.70
N ALA A 428 9.64 15.37 9.54
CA ALA A 428 9.11 14.89 10.82
C ALA A 428 8.73 16.07 11.74
N LEU A 429 9.59 17.08 11.87
CA LEU A 429 9.32 18.28 12.67
C LEU A 429 8.14 19.08 12.11
N LEU A 430 8.06 19.24 10.79
CA LEU A 430 6.95 19.91 10.11
C LEU A 430 5.65 19.13 10.32
N ALA A 431 5.68 17.80 10.26
CA ALA A 431 4.52 16.97 10.59
C ALA A 431 4.08 17.27 12.03
N PHE A 432 4.95 17.10 13.03
CA PHE A 432 4.62 17.37 14.43
C PHE A 432 4.13 18.79 14.73
N SER A 433 4.63 19.79 14.00
CA SER A 433 4.26 21.20 14.20
C SER A 433 2.94 21.57 13.50
N LEU A 434 2.67 20.98 12.33
CA LEU A 434 1.56 21.38 11.46
C LEU A 434 0.34 20.45 11.56
N THR A 435 0.47 19.24 12.11
CA THR A 435 -0.64 18.30 12.29
C THR A 435 -1.09 18.29 13.75
N SER A 436 -2.41 18.21 13.97
CA SER A 436 -2.99 18.22 15.31
C SER A 436 -2.72 16.96 16.14
N ASN A 437 -2.17 15.90 15.54
CA ASN A 437 -1.93 14.60 16.18
C ASN A 437 -0.49 14.07 16.00
N GLY A 438 0.45 14.91 15.56
CA GLY A 438 1.78 14.46 15.13
C GLY A 438 1.73 13.54 13.92
#